data_AF-A0A4Q3YJP9-F1
#
_entry.id   AF-A0A4Q3YJP9-F1
#
_cell.length_a   1.000
_cell.length_b   1.000
_cell.length_c   1.000
_cell.angle_alpha   90.00
_cell.angle_beta   90.00
_cell.angle_gamma   90.00
#
_symmetry.space_group_name_H-M   'P 1'
#
loop_
_entity.id
_entity.type
_entity.pdbx_description
1 polymer ?
#
loop_
_entity_poly.entity_id
_entity_poly.type
_entity_poly.pdbx_seq_one_letter_code
_entity_poly.pdbx_strand_id
1 'polypeptide(L)'
;MDLPKAFLFQNRLLRTLSDSDLALIMPHADRVPLHVRQVLETAHQKIEYVYFLESGLGSVMAGKESGSAIEVGMFGRDGMSGTSLVQGDT
;
A
#
# COMPACT_ATOMS: atom_id res chain seq x y z
N MET A 1 12.90 -25.21 3.60
CA MET A 1 12.59 -24.83 5.00
C MET A 1 11.88 -23.51 4.88
N ASP A 2 10.55 -23.50 5.03
CA ASP A 2 9.76 -22.29 4.82
C ASP A 2 10.09 -21.28 5.93
N LEU A 3 10.56 -20.10 5.52
CA LEU A 3 10.83 -19.01 6.44
C LEU A 3 9.49 -18.50 7.00
N PRO A 4 9.35 -18.31 8.32
CA PRO A 4 8.14 -17.74 8.89
C PRO A 4 7.84 -16.38 8.26
N LYS A 5 6.58 -16.10 7.92
CA LYS A 5 6.14 -14.83 7.30
C LYS A 5 6.62 -13.58 8.06
N ALA A 6 6.81 -13.69 9.36
CA ALA A 6 7.34 -12.64 10.22
C ALA A 6 8.77 -12.19 9.84
N PHE A 7 9.55 -13.03 9.19
CA PHE A 7 10.89 -12.70 8.67
C PHE A 7 10.86 -12.26 7.20
N LEU A 8 9.79 -12.61 6.48
CA LEU A 8 9.63 -12.25 5.08
C LEU A 8 9.03 -10.86 4.90
N PHE A 9 8.12 -10.43 5.77
CA PHE A 9 7.44 -9.14 5.65
C PHE A 9 7.32 -8.43 6.99
N GLN A 10 7.62 -7.13 7.00
CA GLN A 10 7.32 -6.27 8.14
C GLN A 10 5.88 -5.74 8.09
N ASN A 11 5.26 -5.73 6.90
CA ASN A 11 3.86 -5.41 6.71
C ASN A 11 2.96 -6.50 7.32
N ARG A 12 2.14 -6.12 8.30
CA ARG A 12 1.21 -6.97 9.04
C ARG A 12 0.06 -7.46 8.17
N LEU A 13 -0.44 -6.66 7.22
CA LEU A 13 -1.48 -7.11 6.29
C LEU A 13 -0.98 -8.32 5.48
N LEU A 14 0.20 -8.22 4.86
CA LEU A 14 0.82 -9.35 4.15
C LEU A 14 1.04 -10.58 5.04
N ARG A 15 1.37 -10.38 6.32
CA ARG A 15 1.53 -11.49 7.29
C ARG A 15 0.22 -12.20 7.64
N THR A 16 -0.93 -11.55 7.48
CA THR A 16 -2.24 -12.14 7.77
C THR A 16 -2.82 -12.93 6.60
N LEU A 17 -2.32 -12.71 5.38
CA LEU A 17 -2.78 -13.41 4.19
C LEU A 17 -2.45 -14.90 4.24
N SER A 18 -3.31 -15.73 3.64
CA SER A 18 -3.02 -17.15 3.44
C SER A 18 -1.85 -17.34 2.46
N ASP A 19 -1.27 -18.53 2.42
CA ASP A 19 -0.19 -18.82 1.45
C ASP A 19 -0.69 -18.77 0.01
N SER A 20 -1.95 -19.17 -0.23
CA SER A 20 -2.60 -19.07 -1.53
C SER A 20 -2.79 -17.62 -1.98
N ASP A 21 -3.19 -16.72 -1.06
CA ASP A 21 -3.37 -15.30 -1.40
C ASP A 21 -2.03 -14.62 -1.68
N LEU A 22 -1.00 -14.94 -0.89
CA LEU A 22 0.35 -14.44 -1.15
C LEU A 22 0.87 -14.95 -2.50
N ALA A 23 0.60 -16.20 -2.87
CA ALA A 23 1.00 -16.74 -4.17
C ALA A 23 0.37 -16.00 -5.36
N LEU A 24 -0.76 -15.30 -5.17
CA LEU A 24 -1.36 -14.44 -6.20
C LEU A 24 -0.66 -13.07 -6.31
N ILE A 25 -0.12 -12.55 -5.21
CA ILE A 25 0.45 -11.19 -5.16
C ILE A 25 1.96 -11.22 -5.44
N MET A 26 2.69 -12.15 -4.83
CA MET A 26 4.16 -12.17 -4.85
C MET A 26 4.79 -12.26 -6.24
N PRO A 27 4.21 -12.93 -7.26
CA PRO A 27 4.77 -12.91 -8.62
C PRO A 27 4.80 -11.52 -9.28
N HIS A 28 4.05 -10.56 -8.74
CA HIS A 28 3.93 -9.20 -9.25
C HIS A 28 4.50 -8.15 -8.29
N ALA A 29 5.13 -8.58 -7.19
CA ALA A 29 5.58 -7.70 -6.12
C ALA A 29 7.10 -7.48 -6.16
N ASP A 30 7.50 -6.22 -6.17
CA ASP A 30 8.89 -5.80 -6.06
C ASP A 30 9.12 -4.99 -4.78
N ARG A 31 10.28 -5.20 -4.15
CA ARG A 31 10.72 -4.33 -3.06
C ARG A 31 11.34 -3.07 -3.63
N VAL A 32 10.74 -1.93 -3.33
CA VAL A 32 11.20 -0.61 -3.80
C VAL A 32 11.47 0.33 -2.63
N PRO A 33 12.53 1.17 -2.69
CA PRO A 33 12.70 2.25 -1.74
C PRO A 33 11.67 3.35 -2.02
N LEU A 34 11.04 3.86 -0.96
CA LEU A 34 10.15 5.03 -1.03
C LEU A 34 10.82 6.24 -0.38
N HIS A 35 10.59 7.41 -0.96
CA HIS A 35 11.12 8.67 -0.46
C HIS A 35 10.05 9.45 0.31
N VAL A 36 10.49 10.27 1.27
CA VAL A 36 9.59 11.18 2.00
C VAL A 36 8.90 12.11 0.99
N ARG A 37 7.58 12.25 1.13
CA ARG A 37 6.70 13.04 0.23
C ARG A 37 6.62 12.52 -1.22
N GLN A 38 7.03 11.28 -1.47
CA GLN A 38 6.76 10.63 -2.75
C GLN A 38 5.25 10.43 -2.92
N VAL A 39 4.72 10.89 -4.06
CA VAL A 39 3.32 10.63 -4.44
C VAL A 39 3.23 9.19 -4.93
N LEU A 40 2.44 8.38 -4.23
CA LEU A 40 2.24 6.96 -4.57
C LEU A 40 1.06 6.78 -5.53
N GLU A 41 0.01 7.57 -5.34
CA GLU A 41 -1.23 7.55 -6.11
C GLU A 41 -1.76 8.98 -6.25
N THR A 42 -2.42 9.28 -7.37
CA THR A 42 -3.12 10.54 -7.58
C THR A 42 -4.62 10.26 -7.75
N ALA A 43 -5.46 11.02 -7.06
CA ALA A 43 -6.91 10.87 -7.14
C ALA A 43 -7.39 10.97 -8.60
N HIS A 44 -8.36 10.13 -8.97
CA HIS A 44 -8.94 10.06 -10.31
C HIS A 44 -7.95 9.69 -11.44
N GLN A 45 -6.77 9.19 -11.10
CA GLN A 45 -5.86 8.58 -12.05
C GLN A 45 -5.86 7.06 -11.86
N LYS A 46 -5.47 6.34 -12.92
CA LYS A 46 -5.33 4.89 -12.88
C LYS A 46 -4.31 4.52 -11.80
N ILE A 47 -4.69 3.59 -10.92
CA ILE A 47 -3.74 3.00 -9.97
C ILE A 47 -2.88 1.99 -10.74
N GLU A 48 -1.60 2.30 -10.88
CA GLU A 48 -0.63 1.39 -11.54
C GLU A 48 -0.05 0.39 -10.55
N TYR A 49 0.18 0.80 -9.30
CA TYR A 49 0.79 -0.01 -8.26
C TYR A 49 0.09 0.23 -6.92
N VAL A 50 0.01 -0.83 -6.11
CA VAL A 50 -0.36 -0.75 -4.69
C VAL A 50 0.88 -0.99 -3.84
N TYR A 51 0.98 -0.27 -2.73
CA TYR A 51 2.16 -0.29 -1.88
C TYR A 51 1.84 -0.88 -0.51
N PHE A 52 2.54 -1.95 -0.16
CA PHE A 52 2.54 -2.53 1.19
C PHE A 52 3.74 -1.98 1.96
N LEU A 53 3.53 -1.01 2.83
CA LEU A 53 4.66 -0.39 3.55
C LEU A 53 5.30 -1.39 4.51
N GLU A 54 6.61 -1.60 4.38
CA GLU A 54 7.43 -2.36 5.32
C GLU A 54 8.08 -1.47 6.40
N SER A 55 8.08 -0.15 6.18
CA SER A 55 8.52 0.89 7.14
C SER A 55 7.89 2.24 6.78
N GLY A 56 7.92 3.21 7.71
CA GLY A 56 7.36 4.55 7.50
C GLY A 56 5.84 4.61 7.57
N LEU A 57 5.29 5.73 7.10
CA LEU A 57 3.87 6.05 7.04
C LEU A 57 3.52 6.70 5.70
N GLY A 58 2.37 6.34 5.14
CA GLY A 58 1.71 7.01 4.04
C GLY A 58 0.50 7.80 4.54
N SER A 59 0.19 8.91 3.89
CA SER A 59 -0.97 9.76 4.19
C SER A 59 -1.86 9.82 2.94
N VAL A 60 -3.17 9.80 3.16
CA VAL A 60 -4.19 9.96 2.13
C VAL A 60 -4.72 11.38 2.21
N MET A 61 -4.48 12.15 1.17
CA MET A 61 -4.86 13.55 1.09
C MET A 61 -6.09 13.70 0.19
N ALA A 62 -7.13 14.36 0.69
CA ALA A 62 -8.27 14.78 -0.11
C ALA A 62 -8.22 16.28 -0.35
N GLY A 63 -8.40 16.71 -1.60
CA GLY A 63 -8.38 18.12 -1.95
C GLY A 63 -8.39 18.34 -3.45
N LYS A 64 -8.49 19.62 -3.86
CA LYS A 64 -8.31 20.03 -5.25
C LYS A 64 -6.83 20.27 -5.53
N GLU A 65 -6.37 19.96 -6.75
CA GLU A 65 -4.97 20.15 -7.18
C GLU A 65 -4.41 21.57 -6.93
N SER A 66 -5.27 22.59 -6.84
CA SER A 66 -4.90 23.99 -6.63
C SER A 66 -5.36 24.59 -5.30
N GLY A 67 -5.80 23.78 -4.33
CA GLY A 67 -6.41 24.23 -3.08
C GLY A 67 -5.76 23.64 -1.82
N SER A 68 -6.40 23.87 -0.67
CA SER A 68 -6.01 23.20 0.57
C SER A 68 -6.32 21.71 0.48
N ALA A 69 -5.30 20.86 0.63
CA ALA A 69 -5.45 19.43 0.81
C ALA A 69 -5.55 19.12 2.30
N ILE A 70 -6.50 18.28 2.68
CA ILE A 70 -6.67 17.79 4.05
C ILE A 70 -6.30 16.31 4.12
N GLU A 71 -5.68 15.90 5.21
CA GLU A 71 -5.47 14.49 5.49
C GLU A 71 -6.80 13.85 5.88
N VAL A 72 -7.17 12.78 5.18
CA VAL A 72 -8.38 12.00 5.45
C VAL A 72 -8.08 10.59 5.93
N GLY A 73 -6.82 10.20 5.93
CA GLY A 73 -6.38 8.91 6.45
C GLY A 73 -4.87 8.74 6.41
N MET A 74 -4.40 7.71 7.09
CA MET A 74 -3.00 7.29 7.07
C MET A 74 -2.92 5.77 7.06
N PHE A 75 -1.81 5.25 6.56
CA PHE A 75 -1.53 3.82 6.56
C PHE A 75 -0.04 3.59 6.80
N GLY A 76 0.26 2.53 7.54
CA GLY A 76 1.64 2.09 7.77
C GLY A 76 1.79 0.63 7.42
N ARG A 77 2.50 -0.09 8.27
CA ARG A 77 2.73 -1.54 8.13
C ARG A 77 1.46 -2.37 8.31
N ASP A 78 0.38 -1.79 8.78
CA ASP A 78 -0.90 -2.44 9.04
C ASP A 78 -1.86 -2.41 7.84
N GLY A 79 -1.50 -1.74 6.75
CA GLY A 79 -2.35 -1.64 5.56
C GLY A 79 -1.57 -1.58 4.26
N MET A 80 -2.19 -0.96 3.26
CA MET A 80 -1.66 -0.71 1.93
C MET A 80 -2.24 0.58 1.33
N SER A 81 -1.64 1.08 0.26
CA SER A 81 -2.26 2.11 -0.58
C SER A 81 -3.37 1.52 -1.48
N GLY A 82 -4.11 2.34 -2.23
CA GLY A 82 -5.05 1.87 -3.26
C GLY A 82 -6.23 1.08 -2.72
N THR A 83 -6.67 1.36 -1.48
CA THR A 83 -7.79 0.66 -0.83
C THR A 83 -9.12 0.81 -1.58
N SER A 84 -9.23 1.77 -2.50
CA SER A 84 -10.35 1.90 -3.44
C SER A 84 -10.51 0.69 -4.35
N LEU A 85 -9.41 0.05 -4.77
CA LEU A 85 -9.45 -1.18 -5.60
C LEU A 85 -10.17 -2.33 -4.89
N VAL A 86 -10.02 -2.42 -3.57
CA VAL A 86 -10.69 -3.46 -2.76
C VAL A 86 -12.16 -3.11 -2.51
N GLN A 87 -12.48 -1.81 -2.45
CA GLN A 87 -13.86 -1.34 -2.28
C GLN A 87 -14.69 -1.43 -3.58
N GLY A 88 -14.05 -1.71 -4.72
CA GLY A 88 -14.72 -1.76 -6.03
C GLY A 88 -14.99 -0.38 -6.61
N ASP A 89 -14.37 0.66 -6.06
CA ASP A 89 -14.44 2.01 -6.64
C ASP A 89 -13.59 1.98 -7.92
N THR A 90 -14.27 2.12 -9.07
CA THR A 90 -13.69 1.92 -10.42
C THR A 90 -13.44 3.25 -11.11
#